data_AF-A0A7V2AWB3-F1
#
_entry.id   AF-A0A7V2AWB3-F1
#
_cell.length_a   1.000
_cell.length_b   1.000
_cell.length_c   1.000
_cell.angle_alpha   90.00
_cell.angle_beta   90.00
_cell.angle_gamma   90.00
#
_symmetry.space_group_name_H-M   'P 1'
#
loop_
_entity.id
_entity.type
_entity.pdbx_description
1 polymer ?
#
loop_
_entity_poly.entity_id
_entity_poly.type
_entity_poly.pdbx_seq_one_letter_code
_entity_poly.pdbx_strand_id
1 'polypeptide(L)'
;QMGYDSDSPMAFGEVGRVGVAIDTLDDFRTLMSGIPLDRVSTSMTINATAAILLAMYVALAEENGVPAASIKGTIQNDILKEYYARGTYIYPPAPSMRIITDIFSWCRENAPKWNTISISGYHIREAGSSAVQEVAFTLSDAVEYIGAAVRAGLEVDEFAPRLSFFFCVHNNVLEEVAKFRAARRIYARIMKDRFGAVKEQSCLLRFHTQTAGCSLTAQQIENNVVRVTLQALAAVLGGTQSLHTNSKDEALSLPSQESALTALRTQQIIAEESGVCDTIDPLGGSYFVEKMTDGLEAKILGLMDRIEEMGGMAKAIEAQFPQREIERSAYEYQKGVEEEEITVVGVNKYTDATAAHAGVFRVDPAIQERQAKKLERFRAGDHRRGQGELHARRDRESDGIGLRAILARFALTTGDETMTDRLEKLAHIGIAVENLDEAKSLFGDTLGLVFEGRKALPDRGLEVAFLDTGNTKIELLASTREDSAVGRFLEKKGPGIHHLCFKVKNIRRVMRELADAGLRLIDAEPREGAEGHLVAFLHPKSTSGVLIELEEE
;
A
#
# COMPACT_ATOMS: atom_id res chain seq x y z
N GLN A 1 -3.49 -6.39 3.81
CA GLN A 1 -3.10 -5.30 2.89
C GLN A 1 -2.15 -4.32 3.57
N MET A 2 -2.41 -3.92 4.81
CA MET A 2 -1.59 -2.96 5.57
C MET A 2 -0.42 -3.57 6.36
N GLY A 3 -0.10 -4.85 6.16
CA GLY A 3 1.01 -5.50 6.88
C GLY A 3 0.79 -5.64 8.38
N TYR A 4 -0.43 -5.99 8.78
CA TYR A 4 -0.74 -6.34 10.16
C TYR A 4 -1.22 -7.78 10.23
N ASP A 5 -0.69 -8.51 11.22
CA ASP A 5 -1.21 -9.80 11.62
C ASP A 5 -2.62 -9.63 12.21
N SER A 6 -3.46 -10.65 12.08
CA SER A 6 -4.85 -10.63 12.54
C SER A 6 -5.05 -10.42 14.05
N ASP A 7 -4.00 -10.54 14.87
CA ASP A 7 -4.03 -10.24 16.31
C ASP A 7 -3.46 -8.86 16.67
N SER A 8 -3.03 -8.07 15.68
CA SER A 8 -2.63 -6.68 15.89
C SER A 8 -3.81 -5.82 16.39
N PRO A 9 -3.59 -4.91 17.36
CA PRO A 9 -4.59 -3.92 17.75
C PRO A 9 -5.11 -3.10 16.57
N MET A 10 -4.25 -2.82 15.57
CA MET A 10 -4.62 -2.08 14.36
C MET A 10 -5.52 -2.87 13.41
N ALA A 11 -5.58 -4.21 13.55
CA ALA A 11 -6.44 -5.08 12.74
C ALA A 11 -7.79 -5.37 13.40
N PHE A 12 -8.00 -4.94 14.66
CA PHE A 12 -9.23 -5.22 15.40
C PHE A 12 -10.48 -4.75 14.65
N GLY A 13 -11.42 -5.66 14.45
CA GLY A 13 -12.66 -5.40 13.73
C GLY A 13 -12.55 -5.49 12.21
N GLU A 14 -11.35 -5.50 11.63
CA GLU A 14 -11.15 -5.52 10.17
C GLU A 14 -10.76 -6.89 9.61
N VAL A 15 -10.40 -7.85 10.47
CA VAL A 15 -10.01 -9.20 10.06
C VAL A 15 -11.11 -9.88 9.26
N GLY A 16 -10.80 -10.24 8.00
CA GLY A 16 -11.72 -10.95 7.12
C GLY A 16 -12.85 -10.11 6.51
N ARG A 17 -12.95 -8.81 6.81
CA ARG A 17 -14.07 -7.96 6.39
C ARG A 17 -14.12 -7.70 4.89
N VAL A 18 -12.99 -7.28 4.33
CA VAL A 18 -12.86 -6.82 2.94
C VAL A 18 -12.00 -7.75 2.10
N GLY A 19 -11.78 -8.98 2.57
CA GLY A 19 -10.96 -9.98 1.89
C GLY A 19 -10.49 -11.08 2.85
N VAL A 20 -9.80 -12.07 2.30
CA VAL A 20 -9.21 -13.16 3.08
C VAL A 20 -8.10 -12.65 4.01
N ALA A 21 -8.09 -13.13 5.26
CA ALA A 21 -7.01 -12.89 6.22
C ALA A 21 -5.90 -13.93 6.01
N ILE A 22 -4.69 -13.47 5.70
CA ILE A 22 -3.48 -14.31 5.52
C ILE A 22 -2.38 -13.72 6.40
N ASP A 23 -2.05 -14.41 7.47
CA ASP A 23 -0.96 -14.00 8.38
C ASP A 23 0.27 -14.89 8.18
N THR A 24 0.03 -16.17 7.84
CA THR A 24 1.08 -17.21 7.77
C THR A 24 1.02 -18.02 6.47
N LEU A 25 2.09 -18.77 6.19
CA LEU A 25 2.11 -19.74 5.09
C LEU A 25 1.05 -20.85 5.28
N ASP A 26 0.67 -21.18 6.52
CA ASP A 26 -0.39 -22.16 6.80
C ASP A 26 -1.78 -21.68 6.36
N ASP A 27 -2.04 -20.37 6.47
CA ASP A 27 -3.25 -19.78 5.90
C ASP A 27 -3.21 -19.84 4.38
N PHE A 28 -2.05 -19.57 3.77
CA PHE A 28 -1.87 -19.66 2.32
C PHE A 28 -2.06 -21.09 1.80
N ARG A 29 -1.53 -22.11 2.50
CA ARG A 29 -1.78 -23.53 2.24
C ARG A 29 -3.27 -23.86 2.26
N THR A 30 -3.99 -23.30 3.23
CA THR A 30 -5.44 -23.50 3.35
C THR A 30 -6.19 -22.84 2.19
N LEU A 31 -5.84 -21.59 1.86
CA LEU A 31 -6.43 -20.84 0.75
C LEU A 31 -6.26 -21.55 -0.58
N MET A 32 -5.07 -22.09 -0.85
CA MET A 32 -4.71 -22.68 -2.13
C MET A 32 -4.92 -24.20 -2.19
N SER A 33 -5.51 -24.80 -1.15
CA SER A 33 -5.70 -26.24 -1.05
C SER A 33 -6.51 -26.78 -2.23
N GLY A 34 -5.92 -27.72 -2.97
CA GLY A 34 -6.56 -28.36 -4.14
C GLY A 34 -6.46 -27.57 -5.45
N ILE A 35 -5.82 -26.38 -5.45
CA ILE A 35 -5.61 -25.58 -6.66
C ILE A 35 -4.25 -25.96 -7.29
N PRO A 36 -4.22 -26.46 -8.55
CA PRO A 36 -2.96 -26.83 -9.21
C PRO A 36 -2.20 -25.57 -9.69
N LEU A 37 -1.14 -25.21 -8.96
CA LEU A 37 -0.34 -23.98 -9.14
C LEU A 37 0.43 -23.92 -10.48
N ASP A 38 0.63 -25.07 -11.13
CA ASP A 38 1.25 -25.18 -12.45
C ASP A 38 0.26 -24.98 -13.61
N ARG A 39 -1.05 -25.07 -13.34
CA ARG A 39 -2.13 -25.04 -14.34
C ARG A 39 -3.02 -23.81 -14.26
N VAL A 40 -3.26 -23.31 -13.04
CA VAL A 40 -4.13 -22.15 -12.80
C VAL A 40 -3.28 -20.92 -12.55
N SER A 41 -3.49 -19.86 -13.33
CA SER A 41 -2.85 -18.58 -13.05
C SER A 41 -3.53 -17.87 -11.89
N THR A 42 -2.77 -17.43 -10.89
CA THR A 42 -3.32 -16.73 -9.71
C THR A 42 -3.01 -15.24 -9.75
N SER A 43 -4.01 -14.40 -9.52
CA SER A 43 -3.82 -12.95 -9.35
C SER A 43 -4.03 -12.58 -7.88
N MET A 44 -3.11 -11.82 -7.30
CA MET A 44 -3.18 -11.31 -5.93
C MET A 44 -3.20 -9.79 -5.95
N THR A 45 -4.36 -9.21 -5.59
CA THR A 45 -4.53 -7.76 -5.42
C THR A 45 -3.90 -7.32 -4.10
N ILE A 46 -2.56 -7.24 -4.10
CA ILE A 46 -1.74 -6.88 -2.95
C ILE A 46 -0.62 -5.93 -3.39
N ASN A 47 -0.34 -4.89 -2.59
CA ASN A 47 0.59 -3.80 -2.94
C ASN A 47 1.74 -3.70 -1.93
N ALA A 48 1.56 -2.99 -0.80
CA ALA A 48 2.64 -2.74 0.15
C ALA A 48 3.33 -4.02 0.69
N THR A 49 2.58 -5.13 0.80
CA THR A 49 3.12 -6.44 1.22
C THR A 49 3.30 -7.43 0.06
N ALA A 50 3.29 -6.98 -1.19
CA ALA A 50 3.30 -7.87 -2.36
C ALA A 50 4.51 -8.81 -2.40
N ALA A 51 5.69 -8.34 -1.98
CA ALA A 51 6.89 -9.16 -1.86
C ALA A 51 6.68 -10.38 -0.93
N ILE A 52 6.00 -10.16 0.21
CA ILE A 52 5.74 -11.20 1.21
C ILE A 52 4.81 -12.26 0.65
N LEU A 53 3.70 -11.84 0.03
CA LEU A 53 2.70 -12.77 -0.51
C LEU A 53 3.23 -13.53 -1.74
N LEU A 54 4.04 -12.88 -2.58
CA LEU A 54 4.76 -13.57 -3.65
C LEU A 54 5.69 -14.64 -3.08
N ALA A 55 6.41 -14.32 -2.00
CA ALA A 55 7.32 -15.28 -1.38
C ALA A 55 6.58 -16.47 -0.76
N MET A 56 5.44 -16.24 -0.10
CA MET A 56 4.55 -17.32 0.37
C MET A 56 4.04 -18.18 -0.78
N TYR A 57 3.68 -17.57 -1.91
CA TYR A 57 3.23 -18.31 -3.10
C TYR A 57 4.33 -19.20 -3.68
N VAL A 58 5.56 -18.68 -3.78
CA VAL A 58 6.72 -19.43 -4.27
C VAL A 58 7.05 -20.58 -3.33
N ALA A 59 7.08 -20.34 -2.02
CA ALA A 59 7.32 -21.38 -1.02
C ALA A 59 6.28 -22.52 -1.11
N LEU A 60 5.00 -22.16 -1.27
CA LEU A 60 3.93 -23.15 -1.46
C LEU A 60 4.08 -23.92 -2.79
N ALA A 61 4.48 -23.26 -3.86
CA ALA A 61 4.72 -23.91 -5.14
C ALA A 61 5.84 -24.96 -5.03
N GLU A 62 6.96 -24.58 -4.40
CA GLU A 62 8.09 -25.47 -4.17
C GLU A 62 7.72 -26.66 -3.27
N GLU A 63 6.93 -26.43 -2.20
CA GLU A 63 6.38 -27.50 -1.35
C GLU A 63 5.54 -28.51 -2.14
N ASN A 64 4.85 -28.05 -3.17
CA ASN A 64 4.03 -28.88 -4.06
C ASN A 64 4.82 -29.47 -5.24
N GLY A 65 6.15 -29.31 -5.26
CA GLY A 65 7.02 -29.79 -6.34
C GLY A 65 6.89 -29.01 -7.65
N VAL A 66 6.33 -27.79 -7.59
CA VAL A 66 6.17 -26.89 -8.73
C VAL A 66 7.31 -25.86 -8.72
N PRO A 67 8.24 -25.89 -9.70
CA PRO A 67 9.35 -24.94 -9.73
C PRO A 67 8.84 -23.50 -9.89
N ALA A 68 9.49 -22.53 -9.22
CA ALA A 68 9.18 -21.11 -9.34
C ALA A 68 9.16 -20.64 -10.81
N ALA A 69 10.01 -21.19 -11.68
CA ALA A 69 10.02 -20.82 -13.10
C ALA A 69 8.77 -21.26 -13.89
N SER A 70 7.93 -22.12 -13.32
CA SER A 70 6.72 -22.64 -13.95
C SER A 70 5.45 -21.90 -13.55
N ILE A 71 5.44 -21.21 -12.40
CA ILE A 71 4.26 -20.54 -11.87
C ILE A 71 3.81 -19.39 -12.79
N LYS A 72 2.50 -19.21 -12.90
CA LYS A 72 1.88 -18.12 -13.67
C LYS A 72 0.98 -17.34 -12.73
N GLY A 73 1.06 -16.02 -12.81
CA GLY A 73 0.23 -15.18 -11.96
C GLY A 73 0.63 -13.73 -12.01
N THR A 74 0.03 -12.96 -11.13
CA THR A 74 0.22 -11.52 -11.03
C THR A 74 0.14 -11.10 -9.55
N ILE A 75 1.07 -10.26 -9.11
CA ILE A 75 0.87 -9.41 -7.94
C ILE A 75 0.54 -8.01 -8.44
N GLN A 76 -0.36 -7.28 -7.75
CA GLN A 76 -0.69 -5.93 -8.18
C GLN A 76 0.51 -5.00 -8.03
N ASN A 77 1.15 -4.97 -6.85
CA ASN A 77 2.47 -4.37 -6.63
C ASN A 77 2.65 -2.93 -7.19
N ASP A 78 1.55 -2.18 -7.25
CA ASP A 78 1.51 -0.82 -7.77
C ASP A 78 1.27 0.13 -6.61
N ILE A 79 2.36 0.70 -6.10
CA ILE A 79 2.37 1.55 -4.90
C ILE A 79 2.09 3.03 -5.22
N LEU A 80 2.42 3.52 -6.41
CA LEU A 80 2.25 4.93 -6.77
C LEU A 80 0.77 5.34 -6.65
N LYS A 81 -0.15 4.56 -7.22
CA LYS A 81 -1.60 4.76 -7.03
C LYS A 81 -2.07 4.70 -5.58
N GLU A 82 -1.34 4.04 -4.67
CA GLU A 82 -1.73 3.96 -3.26
C GLU A 82 -1.60 5.32 -2.60
N TYR A 83 -0.63 6.14 -3.01
CA TYR A 83 -0.40 7.46 -2.43
C TYR A 83 -1.43 8.51 -2.85
N TYR A 84 -2.20 8.26 -3.91
CA TYR A 84 -3.11 9.27 -4.44
C TYR A 84 -4.54 8.82 -4.75
N ALA A 85 -4.84 7.52 -4.76
CA ALA A 85 -6.18 7.03 -5.06
C ALA A 85 -6.73 6.03 -4.03
N ARG A 86 -5.90 5.13 -3.49
CA ARG A 86 -6.40 3.98 -2.70
C ARG A 86 -6.01 3.99 -1.21
N GLY A 87 -4.82 4.47 -0.85
CA GLY A 87 -4.41 4.65 0.56
C GLY A 87 -3.83 3.42 1.27
N THR A 88 -3.55 2.30 0.59
CA THR A 88 -3.00 1.07 1.22
C THR A 88 -1.48 0.95 1.08
N TYR A 89 -0.74 1.91 1.63
CA TYR A 89 0.72 1.91 1.69
C TYR A 89 1.25 1.76 3.13
N ILE A 90 2.49 1.26 3.26
CA ILE A 90 3.19 1.09 4.55
C ILE A 90 4.46 1.96 4.58
N TYR A 91 5.27 1.88 3.52
CA TYR A 91 6.55 2.57 3.44
C TYR A 91 6.44 3.90 2.67
N PRO A 92 7.38 4.84 2.87
CA PRO A 92 7.51 6.02 2.03
C PRO A 92 7.76 5.67 0.54
N PRO A 93 7.54 6.60 -0.40
CA PRO A 93 7.62 6.31 -1.84
C PRO A 93 8.95 5.68 -2.29
N ALA A 94 10.10 6.25 -1.90
CA ALA A 94 11.41 5.77 -2.34
C ALA A 94 11.72 4.30 -1.95
N PRO A 95 11.59 3.87 -0.67
CA PRO A 95 11.78 2.46 -0.32
C PRO A 95 10.75 1.53 -0.97
N SER A 96 9.49 1.97 -1.15
CA SER A 96 8.49 1.16 -1.87
C SER A 96 8.88 0.93 -3.34
N MET A 97 9.35 1.96 -4.03
CA MET A 97 9.83 1.85 -5.42
C MET A 97 11.01 0.88 -5.54
N ARG A 98 11.91 0.89 -4.56
CA ARG A 98 13.02 -0.08 -4.51
C ARG A 98 12.53 -1.52 -4.40
N ILE A 99 11.55 -1.80 -3.54
CA ILE A 99 10.97 -3.15 -3.41
C ILE A 99 10.42 -3.63 -4.75
N ILE A 100 9.76 -2.74 -5.50
CA ILE A 100 9.22 -3.06 -6.82
C ILE A 100 10.33 -3.43 -7.81
N THR A 101 11.42 -2.65 -7.88
CA THR A 101 12.56 -2.99 -8.76
C THR A 101 13.28 -4.27 -8.33
N ASP A 102 13.38 -4.54 -7.03
CA ASP A 102 13.96 -5.79 -6.50
C ASP A 102 13.11 -7.00 -6.91
N ILE A 103 11.77 -6.87 -6.88
CA ILE A 103 10.84 -7.90 -7.39
C ILE A 103 11.03 -8.12 -8.89
N PHE A 104 11.22 -7.05 -9.68
CA PHE A 104 11.42 -7.18 -11.14
C PHE A 104 12.69 -7.98 -11.44
N SER A 105 13.79 -7.63 -10.77
CA SER A 105 15.07 -8.33 -10.89
C SER A 105 14.94 -9.80 -10.47
N TRP A 106 14.31 -10.07 -9.31
CA TRP A 106 14.18 -11.44 -8.81
C TRP A 106 13.31 -12.33 -9.72
N CYS A 107 12.15 -11.82 -10.15
CA CYS A 107 11.23 -12.57 -11.02
C CYS A 107 11.84 -12.84 -12.41
N ARG A 108 12.64 -11.92 -12.96
CA ARG A 108 13.36 -12.14 -14.22
C ARG A 108 14.17 -13.44 -14.17
N GLU A 109 14.89 -13.67 -13.08
CA GLU A 109 15.78 -14.82 -12.93
C GLU A 109 15.07 -16.10 -12.48
N ASN A 110 14.09 -15.97 -11.57
CA ASN A 110 13.55 -17.11 -10.83
C ASN A 110 12.12 -17.48 -11.20
N ALA A 111 11.30 -16.50 -11.59
CA ALA A 111 9.88 -16.66 -11.91
C ALA A 111 9.50 -15.94 -13.22
N PRO A 112 10.16 -16.24 -14.36
CA PRO A 112 10.06 -15.48 -15.60
C PRO A 112 8.68 -15.53 -16.29
N LYS A 113 7.69 -16.23 -15.71
CA LYS A 113 6.30 -16.31 -16.17
C LYS A 113 5.33 -15.49 -15.32
N TRP A 114 5.81 -14.88 -14.23
CA TRP A 114 5.04 -14.04 -13.34
C TRP A 114 4.92 -12.61 -13.90
N ASN A 115 3.73 -12.01 -13.84
CA ASN A 115 3.57 -10.58 -14.08
C ASN A 115 3.91 -9.85 -12.78
N THR A 116 4.98 -9.05 -12.80
CA THR A 116 5.62 -8.50 -11.59
C THR A 116 4.89 -7.30 -11.00
N ILE A 117 4.01 -6.69 -11.79
CA ILE A 117 3.19 -5.54 -11.42
C ILE A 117 1.94 -5.52 -12.31
N SER A 118 0.87 -4.98 -11.77
CA SER A 118 -0.36 -4.61 -12.47
C SER A 118 -0.62 -3.12 -12.26
N ILE A 119 -0.09 -2.30 -13.17
CA ILE A 119 -0.12 -0.83 -13.09
C ILE A 119 -1.57 -0.38 -13.35
N SER A 120 -2.19 0.24 -12.36
CA SER A 120 -3.64 0.19 -12.21
C SER A 120 -4.30 1.57 -12.24
N GLY A 121 -5.12 1.76 -13.28
CA GLY A 121 -6.10 2.84 -13.39
C GLY A 121 -7.43 2.57 -12.71
N TYR A 122 -7.76 1.32 -12.39
CA TYR A 122 -9.06 0.96 -11.78
C TYR A 122 -9.38 1.82 -10.55
N HIS A 123 -8.49 1.85 -9.57
CA HIS A 123 -8.71 2.60 -8.32
C HIS A 123 -8.76 4.11 -8.55
N ILE A 124 -8.03 4.61 -9.54
CA ILE A 124 -8.03 6.02 -9.94
C ILE A 124 -9.43 6.40 -10.46
N ARG A 125 -10.01 5.54 -11.30
CA ARG A 125 -11.35 5.71 -11.86
C ARG A 125 -12.45 5.53 -10.81
N GLU A 126 -12.31 4.55 -9.92
CA GLU A 126 -13.24 4.35 -8.80
C GLU A 126 -13.23 5.53 -7.81
N ALA A 127 -12.08 6.18 -7.62
CA ALA A 127 -11.97 7.40 -6.81
C ALA A 127 -12.60 8.65 -7.47
N GLY A 128 -13.06 8.53 -8.72
CA GLY A 128 -13.85 9.56 -9.42
C GLY A 128 -13.15 10.26 -10.58
N SER A 129 -12.03 9.72 -11.08
CA SER A 129 -11.36 10.30 -12.24
C SER A 129 -12.16 10.15 -13.54
N SER A 130 -11.89 11.01 -14.52
CA SER A 130 -12.29 10.82 -15.92
C SER A 130 -11.52 9.67 -16.59
N ALA A 131 -11.98 9.22 -17.77
CA ALA A 131 -11.29 8.21 -18.59
C ALA A 131 -9.89 8.69 -19.04
N VAL A 132 -9.77 10.00 -19.31
CA VAL A 132 -8.49 10.64 -19.67
C VAL A 132 -7.53 10.59 -18.49
N GLN A 133 -7.97 11.02 -17.31
CA GLN A 133 -7.16 11.01 -16.09
C GLN A 133 -6.73 9.59 -15.70
N GLU A 134 -7.64 8.61 -15.79
CA GLU A 134 -7.34 7.21 -15.53
C GLU A 134 -6.13 6.75 -16.35
N VAL A 135 -6.18 6.91 -17.68
CA VAL A 135 -5.09 6.45 -18.55
C VAL A 135 -3.83 7.29 -18.38
N ALA A 136 -3.95 8.62 -18.30
CA ALA A 136 -2.80 9.50 -18.18
C ALA A 136 -1.99 9.23 -16.90
N PHE A 137 -2.67 9.12 -15.75
CA PHE A 137 -2.01 8.82 -14.48
C PHE A 137 -1.41 7.40 -14.48
N THR A 138 -2.15 6.40 -14.98
CA THR A 138 -1.64 5.02 -15.07
C THR A 138 -0.41 4.90 -15.97
N LEU A 139 -0.40 5.54 -17.14
CA LEU A 139 0.75 5.50 -18.03
C LEU A 139 1.93 6.35 -17.52
N SER A 140 1.66 7.40 -16.75
CA SER A 140 2.70 8.19 -16.06
C SER A 140 3.35 7.39 -14.93
N ASP A 141 2.56 6.63 -14.16
CA ASP A 141 3.07 5.65 -13.19
C ASP A 141 3.94 4.60 -13.89
N ALA A 142 3.50 4.09 -15.05
CA ALA A 142 4.28 3.13 -15.83
C ALA A 142 5.64 3.69 -16.25
N VAL A 143 5.68 4.93 -16.75
CA VAL A 143 6.93 5.63 -17.09
C VAL A 143 7.85 5.72 -15.88
N GLU A 144 7.33 6.03 -14.68
CA GLU A 144 8.12 6.11 -13.46
C GLU A 144 8.68 4.73 -13.05
N TYR A 145 7.88 3.66 -13.10
CA TYR A 145 8.34 2.30 -12.79
C TYR A 145 9.40 1.81 -13.76
N ILE A 146 9.17 1.99 -15.07
CA ILE A 146 10.13 1.58 -16.11
C ILE A 146 11.43 2.38 -15.95
N GLY A 147 11.33 3.70 -15.73
CA GLY A 147 12.48 4.55 -15.47
C GLY A 147 13.25 4.14 -14.21
N ALA A 148 12.56 3.78 -13.13
CA ALA A 148 13.19 3.29 -11.90
C ALA A 148 13.93 1.96 -12.11
N ALA A 149 13.33 1.01 -12.83
CA ALA A 149 13.95 -0.27 -13.16
C ALA A 149 15.21 -0.09 -14.04
N VAL A 150 15.15 0.78 -15.04
CA VAL A 150 16.32 1.11 -15.89
C VAL A 150 17.43 1.78 -15.07
N ARG A 151 17.09 2.74 -14.19
CA ARG A 151 18.06 3.35 -13.26
C ARG A 151 18.69 2.34 -12.29
N ALA A 152 17.97 1.28 -11.96
CA ALA A 152 18.47 0.17 -11.14
C ALA A 152 19.35 -0.83 -11.94
N GLY A 153 19.54 -0.61 -13.25
CA GLY A 153 20.41 -1.43 -14.10
C GLY A 153 19.71 -2.59 -14.82
N LEU A 154 18.37 -2.61 -14.87
CA LEU A 154 17.63 -3.59 -15.65
C LEU A 154 17.45 -3.11 -17.09
N GLU A 155 17.73 -3.99 -18.06
CA GLU A 155 17.44 -3.71 -19.46
C GLU A 155 15.93 -3.78 -19.70
N VAL A 156 15.36 -2.81 -20.43
CA VAL A 156 13.91 -2.67 -20.60
C VAL A 156 13.25 -3.97 -21.06
N ASP A 157 13.87 -4.67 -22.01
CA ASP A 157 13.34 -5.88 -22.63
C ASP A 157 13.46 -7.15 -21.78
N GLU A 158 14.07 -7.05 -20.60
CA GLU A 158 14.17 -8.16 -19.65
C GLU A 158 12.98 -8.22 -18.69
N PHE A 159 12.34 -7.08 -18.40
CA PHE A 159 11.21 -7.00 -17.47
C PHE A 159 9.91 -6.49 -18.11
N ALA A 160 9.98 -5.61 -19.12
CA ALA A 160 8.79 -5.01 -19.75
C ALA A 160 7.76 -6.02 -20.27
N PRO A 161 8.14 -7.18 -20.85
CA PRO A 161 7.17 -8.21 -21.27
C PRO A 161 6.32 -8.79 -20.13
N ARG A 162 6.68 -8.54 -18.87
CA ARG A 162 5.96 -8.96 -17.66
C ARG A 162 5.22 -7.85 -16.94
N LEU A 163 5.28 -6.62 -17.45
CA LEU A 163 4.36 -5.58 -17.02
C LEU A 163 2.95 -5.94 -17.46
N SER A 164 2.00 -5.70 -16.57
CA SER A 164 0.57 -5.80 -16.85
C SER A 164 -0.12 -4.54 -16.34
N PHE A 165 -1.34 -4.31 -16.82
CA PHE A 165 -2.12 -3.13 -16.48
C PHE A 165 -3.49 -3.53 -15.95
N PHE A 166 -4.16 -2.61 -15.28
CA PHE A 166 -5.49 -2.84 -14.74
C PHE A 166 -6.37 -1.60 -14.80
N PHE A 167 -7.40 -1.64 -15.65
CA PHE A 167 -8.32 -0.53 -15.85
C PHE A 167 -9.74 -0.81 -15.36
N CYS A 168 -10.46 0.25 -15.05
CA CYS A 168 -11.90 0.22 -14.87
C CYS A 168 -12.60 0.22 -16.23
N VAL A 169 -13.82 -0.33 -16.31
CA VAL A 169 -14.71 -0.16 -17.47
C VAL A 169 -16.04 0.44 -17.00
N HIS A 170 -16.26 1.69 -17.38
CA HIS A 170 -17.43 2.48 -16.97
C HIS A 170 -18.60 2.35 -17.97
N ASN A 171 -19.74 3.01 -17.68
CA ASN A 171 -20.99 2.85 -18.43
C ASN A 171 -20.95 3.25 -19.92
N ASN A 172 -20.04 4.12 -20.35
CA ASN A 172 -20.00 4.60 -21.73
C ASN A 172 -19.22 3.64 -22.63
N VAL A 173 -19.92 2.68 -23.24
CA VAL A 173 -19.33 1.59 -24.04
C VAL A 173 -18.32 2.10 -25.09
N LEU A 174 -18.67 3.14 -25.85
CA LEU A 174 -17.81 3.60 -26.95
C LEU A 174 -16.58 4.36 -26.43
N GLU A 175 -16.75 5.16 -25.37
CA GLU A 175 -15.63 5.85 -24.71
C GLU A 175 -14.64 4.86 -24.12
N GLU A 176 -15.12 3.81 -23.45
CA GLU A 176 -14.27 2.81 -22.82
C GLU A 176 -13.51 1.97 -23.86
N VAL A 177 -14.15 1.57 -24.97
CA VAL A 177 -13.45 0.92 -26.09
C VAL A 177 -12.36 1.83 -26.66
N ALA A 178 -12.69 3.10 -26.93
CA ALA A 178 -11.75 4.07 -27.46
C ALA A 178 -10.58 4.33 -26.49
N LYS A 179 -10.87 4.39 -25.18
CA LYS A 179 -9.88 4.53 -24.10
C LYS A 179 -8.86 3.40 -24.12
N PHE A 180 -9.31 2.15 -24.19
CA PHE A 180 -8.40 0.99 -24.21
C PHE A 180 -7.52 0.96 -25.47
N ARG A 181 -8.08 1.34 -26.64
CA ARG A 181 -7.33 1.44 -27.91
C ARG A 181 -6.26 2.54 -27.82
N ALA A 182 -6.62 3.72 -27.31
CA ALA A 182 -5.69 4.83 -27.11
C ALA A 182 -4.57 4.45 -26.14
N ALA A 183 -4.90 3.83 -25.00
CA ALA A 183 -3.91 3.39 -24.01
C ALA A 183 -2.85 2.46 -24.63
N ARG A 184 -3.27 1.46 -25.43
CA ARG A 184 -2.34 0.56 -26.13
C ARG A 184 -1.43 1.31 -27.11
N ARG A 185 -1.99 2.24 -27.89
CA ARG A 185 -1.24 3.01 -28.90
C ARG A 185 -0.20 3.92 -28.25
N ILE A 186 -0.57 4.61 -27.17
CA ILE A 186 0.33 5.48 -26.41
C ILE A 186 1.45 4.67 -25.77
N TYR A 187 1.12 3.59 -25.05
CA TYR A 187 2.12 2.75 -24.39
C TYR A 187 3.12 2.16 -25.39
N ALA A 188 2.65 1.65 -26.53
CA ALA A 188 3.53 1.10 -27.55
C ALA A 188 4.54 2.15 -28.07
N ARG A 189 4.13 3.41 -28.22
CA ARG A 189 5.04 4.52 -28.59
C ARG A 189 6.00 4.87 -27.47
N ILE A 190 5.54 4.98 -26.22
CA ILE A 190 6.41 5.22 -25.05
C ILE A 190 7.52 4.19 -24.98
N MET A 191 7.19 2.90 -25.11
CA MET A 191 8.18 1.83 -25.04
C MET A 191 9.22 1.90 -26.16
N LYS A 192 8.80 2.23 -27.39
CA LYS A 192 9.71 2.33 -28.55
C LYS A 192 10.54 3.61 -28.51
N ASP A 193 9.89 4.74 -28.34
CA ASP A 193 10.48 6.05 -28.59
C ASP A 193 11.25 6.56 -27.37
N ARG A 194 10.73 6.34 -26.15
CA ARG A 194 11.35 6.80 -24.89
C ARG A 194 12.33 5.78 -24.31
N PHE A 195 11.96 4.50 -24.34
CA PHE A 195 12.75 3.45 -23.68
C PHE A 195 13.53 2.54 -24.65
N GLY A 196 13.39 2.72 -25.96
CA GLY A 196 14.18 1.99 -26.96
C GLY A 196 13.93 0.48 -26.98
N ALA A 197 12.74 0.03 -26.56
CA ALA A 197 12.41 -1.39 -26.52
C ALA A 197 12.46 -2.00 -27.94
N VAL A 198 13.18 -3.10 -28.10
CA VAL A 198 13.32 -3.82 -29.38
C VAL A 198 12.45 -5.07 -29.45
N LYS A 199 12.08 -5.68 -28.31
CA LYS A 199 11.13 -6.79 -28.30
C LYS A 199 9.70 -6.28 -28.47
N GLU A 200 8.99 -6.86 -29.43
CA GLU A 200 7.57 -6.54 -29.65
C GLU A 200 6.73 -6.76 -28.40
N GLN A 201 7.02 -7.80 -27.61
CA GLN A 201 6.31 -8.12 -26.38
C GLN A 201 6.42 -7.02 -25.32
N SER A 202 7.51 -6.25 -25.31
CA SER A 202 7.68 -5.11 -24.40
C SER A 202 6.74 -3.96 -24.73
N CYS A 203 6.32 -3.84 -25.99
CA CYS A 203 5.38 -2.82 -26.47
C CYS A 203 3.90 -3.22 -26.30
N LEU A 204 3.61 -4.46 -25.91
CA LEU A 204 2.24 -4.94 -25.72
C LEU A 204 1.70 -4.51 -24.35
N LEU A 205 0.75 -3.56 -24.35
CA LEU A 205 -0.03 -3.26 -23.16
C LEU A 205 -1.08 -4.37 -22.97
N ARG A 206 -0.77 -5.31 -22.07
CA ARG A 206 -1.69 -6.38 -21.64
C ARG A 206 -2.41 -5.93 -20.36
N PHE A 207 -3.73 -5.99 -20.35
CA PHE A 207 -4.50 -5.45 -19.23
C PHE A 207 -5.63 -6.38 -18.76
N HIS A 208 -5.84 -6.33 -17.45
CA HIS A 208 -7.07 -6.74 -16.80
C HIS A 208 -8.07 -5.57 -16.80
N THR A 209 -9.35 -5.88 -16.84
CA THR A 209 -10.45 -4.93 -16.68
C THR A 209 -11.38 -5.37 -15.58
N GLN A 210 -11.87 -4.42 -14.80
CA GLN A 210 -12.96 -4.64 -13.85
C GLN A 210 -14.08 -3.65 -14.12
N THR A 211 -15.32 -4.14 -14.11
CA THR A 211 -16.52 -3.29 -14.21
C THR A 211 -16.57 -2.26 -13.08
N ALA A 212 -17.11 -1.07 -13.35
CA ALA A 212 -17.06 0.06 -12.42
C ALA A 212 -17.94 -0.18 -11.18
N GLY A 213 -17.32 -0.31 -10.01
CA GLY A 213 -18.02 -0.51 -8.73
C GLY A 213 -18.80 0.74 -8.33
N CYS A 214 -18.18 1.91 -8.47
CA CYS A 214 -18.77 3.23 -8.22
C CYS A 214 -20.03 3.53 -9.05
N SER A 215 -20.25 2.80 -10.15
CA SER A 215 -21.42 2.95 -11.01
C SER A 215 -22.63 2.11 -10.58
N LEU A 216 -22.44 1.17 -9.65
CA LEU A 216 -23.46 0.24 -9.18
C LEU A 216 -24.19 0.79 -7.97
N THR A 217 -25.49 0.56 -7.91
CA THR A 217 -26.39 1.25 -6.97
C THR A 217 -26.93 0.30 -5.92
N ALA A 218 -27.08 0.78 -4.69
CA ALA A 218 -27.76 0.05 -3.62
C ALA A 218 -29.29 -0.01 -3.85
N GLN A 219 -29.82 0.97 -4.56
CA GLN A 219 -31.21 1.03 -5.03
C GLN A 219 -31.34 0.18 -6.29
N GLN A 220 -32.45 -0.57 -6.39
CA GLN A 220 -32.81 -1.38 -7.56
C GLN A 220 -31.61 -2.21 -8.11
N ILE A 221 -31.02 -3.07 -7.26
CA ILE A 221 -29.78 -3.80 -7.57
C ILE A 221 -29.81 -4.63 -8.86
N GLU A 222 -30.99 -5.04 -9.34
CA GLU A 222 -31.11 -5.78 -10.61
C GLU A 222 -30.68 -4.93 -11.82
N ASN A 223 -30.75 -3.60 -11.73
CA ASN A 223 -30.20 -2.70 -12.74
C ASN A 223 -28.67 -2.85 -12.87
N ASN A 224 -27.99 -3.29 -11.81
CA ASN A 224 -26.54 -3.50 -11.84
C ASN A 224 -26.16 -4.66 -12.77
N VAL A 225 -27.02 -5.68 -12.93
CA VAL A 225 -26.78 -6.76 -13.91
C VAL A 225 -26.71 -6.19 -15.33
N VAL A 226 -27.62 -5.26 -15.66
CA VAL A 226 -27.65 -4.60 -16.97
C VAL A 226 -26.42 -3.71 -17.17
N ARG A 227 -26.06 -2.89 -16.17
CA ARG A 227 -24.84 -2.06 -16.21
C ARG A 227 -23.58 -2.90 -16.43
N VAL A 228 -23.40 -3.94 -15.63
CA VAL A 228 -22.26 -4.86 -15.70
C VAL A 228 -22.21 -5.57 -17.05
N THR A 229 -23.35 -5.92 -17.65
CA THR A 229 -23.40 -6.53 -19.00
C THR A 229 -22.84 -5.58 -20.06
N LEU A 230 -23.26 -4.30 -20.05
CA LEU A 230 -22.76 -3.30 -21.00
C LEU A 230 -21.26 -3.01 -20.79
N GLN A 231 -20.84 -2.91 -19.53
CA GLN A 231 -19.44 -2.69 -19.17
C GLN A 231 -18.55 -3.88 -19.56
N ALA A 232 -18.99 -5.11 -19.30
CA ALA A 232 -18.30 -6.32 -19.72
C ALA A 232 -18.17 -6.39 -21.25
N LEU A 233 -19.24 -6.05 -21.97
CA LEU A 233 -19.22 -5.99 -23.42
C LEU A 233 -18.20 -4.94 -23.93
N ALA A 234 -18.16 -3.76 -23.31
CA ALA A 234 -17.17 -2.72 -23.64
C ALA A 234 -15.72 -3.19 -23.41
N ALA A 235 -15.47 -3.93 -22.33
CA ALA A 235 -14.14 -4.50 -22.06
C ALA A 235 -13.72 -5.54 -23.10
N VAL A 236 -14.64 -6.42 -23.53
CA VAL A 236 -14.37 -7.43 -24.56
C VAL A 236 -14.11 -6.76 -25.92
N LEU A 237 -14.99 -5.85 -26.34
CA LEU A 237 -14.80 -5.05 -27.57
C LEU A 237 -13.51 -4.21 -27.52
N GLY A 238 -13.13 -3.77 -26.32
CA GLY A 238 -11.90 -3.05 -26.05
C GLY A 238 -10.63 -3.91 -26.12
N GLY A 239 -10.74 -5.24 -26.18
CA GLY A 239 -9.63 -6.16 -26.29
C GLY A 239 -8.90 -6.43 -24.97
N THR A 240 -9.64 -6.58 -23.86
CA THR A 240 -9.09 -6.99 -22.55
C THR A 240 -8.52 -8.41 -22.57
N GLN A 241 -7.50 -8.71 -21.73
CA GLN A 241 -6.93 -10.05 -21.59
C GLN A 241 -7.54 -10.83 -20.40
N SER A 242 -8.15 -10.12 -19.47
CA SER A 242 -8.77 -10.70 -18.28
C SER A 242 -9.87 -9.77 -17.77
N LEU A 243 -11.01 -10.32 -17.37
CA LEU A 243 -12.18 -9.53 -16.98
C LEU A 243 -12.73 -9.96 -15.62
N HIS A 244 -12.95 -8.99 -14.74
CA HIS A 244 -13.78 -9.12 -13.55
C HIS A 244 -15.11 -8.41 -13.77
N THR A 245 -16.20 -9.14 -13.53
CA THR A 245 -17.56 -8.61 -13.49
C THR A 245 -18.02 -8.54 -12.06
N ASN A 246 -18.33 -7.34 -11.59
CA ASN A 246 -18.89 -7.10 -10.27
C ASN A 246 -20.25 -7.76 -10.17
N SER A 247 -20.67 -8.00 -8.94
CA SER A 247 -21.96 -8.62 -8.66
C SER A 247 -23.05 -7.58 -8.46
N LYS A 248 -24.32 -8.00 -8.55
CA LYS A 248 -25.45 -7.07 -8.42
C LYS A 248 -25.53 -6.38 -7.05
N ASP A 249 -24.97 -7.02 -6.02
CA ASP A 249 -24.92 -6.59 -4.62
C ASP A 249 -23.68 -5.78 -4.24
N GLU A 250 -22.87 -5.33 -5.21
CA GLU A 250 -21.61 -4.59 -5.02
C GLU A 250 -21.72 -3.42 -4.02
N ALA A 251 -22.79 -2.62 -4.12
CA ALA A 251 -23.00 -1.44 -3.28
C ALA A 251 -23.48 -1.78 -1.85
N LEU A 252 -23.66 -3.06 -1.52
CA LEU A 252 -24.21 -3.53 -0.24
C LEU A 252 -23.20 -4.37 0.55
N SER A 253 -22.51 -5.30 -0.10
CA SER A 253 -21.55 -6.21 0.54
C SER A 253 -20.61 -6.86 -0.47
N LEU A 254 -19.69 -7.68 0.03
CA LEU A 254 -19.05 -8.71 -0.77
C LEU A 254 -20.13 -9.61 -1.44
N PRO A 255 -19.83 -10.21 -2.61
CA PRO A 255 -20.83 -10.92 -3.37
C PRO A 255 -21.31 -12.19 -2.69
N SER A 256 -22.61 -12.44 -2.72
CA SER A 256 -23.15 -13.76 -2.43
C SER A 256 -22.75 -14.77 -3.51
N GLN A 257 -22.87 -16.08 -3.23
CA GLN A 257 -22.60 -17.12 -4.23
C GLN A 257 -23.53 -17.00 -5.46
N GLU A 258 -24.78 -16.62 -5.26
CA GLU A 258 -25.76 -16.43 -6.35
C GLU A 258 -25.40 -15.22 -7.22
N SER A 259 -25.06 -14.10 -6.57
CA SER A 259 -24.68 -12.87 -7.28
C SER A 259 -23.38 -13.07 -8.05
N ALA A 260 -22.38 -13.74 -7.46
CA ALA A 260 -21.13 -14.09 -8.13
C ALA A 260 -21.36 -15.04 -9.32
N LEU A 261 -22.28 -16.01 -9.19
CA LEU A 261 -22.63 -16.90 -10.30
C LEU A 261 -23.27 -16.12 -11.45
N THR A 262 -24.14 -15.15 -11.15
CA THR A 262 -24.75 -14.28 -12.17
C THR A 262 -23.68 -13.47 -12.90
N ALA A 263 -22.75 -12.87 -12.16
CA ALA A 263 -21.64 -12.14 -12.76
C ALA A 263 -20.79 -13.02 -13.70
N LEU A 264 -20.50 -14.27 -13.29
CA LEU A 264 -19.82 -15.24 -14.14
C LEU A 264 -20.63 -15.57 -15.41
N ARG A 265 -21.95 -15.74 -15.29
CA ARG A 265 -22.84 -16.02 -16.44
C ARG A 265 -22.85 -14.86 -17.43
N THR A 266 -22.76 -13.62 -16.97
CA THR A 266 -22.62 -12.45 -17.85
C THR A 266 -21.42 -12.60 -18.80
N GLN A 267 -20.25 -13.00 -18.27
CA GLN A 267 -19.08 -13.22 -19.11
C GLN A 267 -19.27 -14.38 -20.10
N GLN A 268 -19.87 -15.48 -19.65
CA GLN A 268 -20.10 -16.67 -20.49
C GLN A 268 -21.08 -16.39 -21.63
N ILE A 269 -22.16 -15.66 -21.37
CA ILE A 269 -23.13 -15.26 -22.40
C ILE A 269 -22.46 -14.36 -23.44
N ILE A 270 -21.66 -13.38 -23.00
CA ILE A 270 -20.91 -12.54 -23.94
C ILE A 270 -19.94 -13.39 -24.76
N ALA A 271 -19.19 -14.28 -24.13
CA ALA A 271 -18.18 -15.09 -24.81
C ALA A 271 -18.78 -16.09 -25.82
N GLU A 272 -19.87 -16.76 -25.46
CA GLU A 272 -20.38 -17.93 -26.18
C GLU A 272 -21.64 -17.64 -27.04
N GLU A 273 -22.41 -16.60 -26.72
CA GLU A 273 -23.72 -16.35 -27.38
C GLU A 273 -23.74 -15.05 -28.20
N SER A 274 -22.91 -14.06 -27.88
CA SER A 274 -23.04 -12.72 -28.47
C SER A 274 -22.37 -12.52 -29.84
N GLY A 275 -21.46 -13.42 -30.23
CA GLY A 275 -20.67 -13.34 -31.47
C GLY A 275 -19.55 -12.29 -31.48
N VAL A 276 -19.38 -11.49 -30.41
CA VAL A 276 -18.36 -10.43 -30.37
C VAL A 276 -16.93 -10.95 -30.28
N CYS A 277 -16.75 -12.22 -29.93
CA CYS A 277 -15.46 -12.91 -29.91
C CYS A 277 -15.07 -13.50 -31.28
N ASP A 278 -15.96 -13.47 -32.28
CA ASP A 278 -15.72 -14.09 -33.59
C ASP A 278 -14.83 -13.22 -34.51
N THR A 279 -14.61 -11.95 -34.15
CA THR A 279 -13.82 -11.00 -34.94
C THR A 279 -12.94 -10.14 -34.04
N ILE A 280 -11.69 -9.93 -34.45
CA ILE A 280 -10.72 -9.08 -33.74
C ILE A 280 -11.04 -7.60 -34.01
N ASP A 281 -11.12 -6.80 -32.95
CA ASP A 281 -11.42 -5.35 -32.99
C ASP A 281 -12.60 -5.02 -33.93
N PRO A 282 -13.82 -5.54 -33.68
CA PRO A 282 -14.96 -5.39 -34.59
C PRO A 282 -15.43 -3.94 -34.75
N LEU A 283 -14.98 -3.02 -33.88
CA LEU A 283 -15.23 -1.58 -33.96
C LEU A 283 -14.14 -0.82 -34.74
N GLY A 284 -13.08 -1.50 -35.18
CA GLY A 284 -12.05 -0.94 -36.05
C GLY A 284 -12.64 -0.42 -37.36
N GLY A 285 -12.30 0.81 -37.73
CA GLY A 285 -12.86 1.48 -38.91
C GLY A 285 -14.19 2.20 -38.67
N SER A 286 -14.81 2.07 -37.49
CA SER A 286 -15.94 2.92 -37.11
C SER A 286 -15.47 4.38 -37.00
N TYR A 287 -15.95 5.25 -37.91
CA TYR A 287 -15.54 6.66 -37.95
C TYR A 287 -15.63 7.36 -36.59
N PHE A 288 -16.67 7.03 -35.81
CA PHE A 288 -16.88 7.62 -34.50
C PHE A 288 -15.89 7.11 -33.46
N VAL A 289 -15.65 5.79 -33.39
CA VAL A 289 -14.72 5.19 -32.43
C VAL A 289 -13.27 5.60 -32.75
N GLU A 290 -12.90 5.68 -34.03
CA GLU A 290 -11.57 6.15 -34.43
C GLU A 290 -11.34 7.61 -34.03
N LYS A 291 -12.28 8.51 -34.36
CA LYS A 291 -12.19 9.92 -33.98
C LYS A 291 -12.18 10.10 -32.45
N MET A 292 -12.96 9.31 -31.73
CA MET A 292 -12.97 9.33 -30.27
C MET A 292 -11.64 8.84 -29.68
N THR A 293 -11.07 7.78 -30.26
CA THR A 293 -9.76 7.24 -29.85
C THR A 293 -8.66 8.29 -30.03
N ASP A 294 -8.62 8.98 -31.18
CA ASP A 294 -7.66 10.06 -31.43
C ASP A 294 -7.86 11.26 -30.50
N GLY A 295 -9.12 11.63 -30.23
CA GLY A 295 -9.45 12.71 -29.31
C GLY A 295 -9.07 12.40 -27.86
N LEU A 296 -9.29 11.18 -27.39
CA LEU A 296 -8.87 10.72 -26.06
C LEU A 296 -7.35 10.69 -25.98
N GLU A 297 -6.67 10.16 -27.00
CA GLU A 297 -5.21 10.12 -27.03
C GLU A 297 -4.58 11.51 -26.89
N ALA A 298 -5.05 12.49 -27.66
CA ALA A 298 -4.53 13.85 -27.58
C ALA A 298 -4.69 14.46 -26.18
N LYS A 299 -5.84 14.21 -25.52
CA LYS A 299 -6.09 14.67 -24.15
C LYS A 299 -5.22 13.96 -23.11
N ILE A 300 -5.04 12.64 -23.27
CA ILE A 300 -4.19 11.83 -22.39
C ILE A 300 -2.75 12.32 -22.49
N LEU A 301 -2.22 12.49 -23.70
CA LEU A 301 -0.87 13.00 -23.93
C LEU A 301 -0.69 14.40 -23.32
N GLY A 302 -1.64 15.32 -23.52
CA GLY A 302 -1.55 16.65 -22.92
C GLY A 302 -1.53 16.64 -21.38
N LEU A 303 -2.24 15.71 -20.73
CA LEU A 303 -2.18 15.56 -19.28
C LEU A 303 -0.86 14.90 -18.82
N MET A 304 -0.33 13.96 -19.59
CA MET A 304 0.99 13.36 -19.34
C MET A 304 2.12 14.38 -19.49
N ASP A 305 2.06 15.25 -20.50
CA ASP A 305 3.03 16.33 -20.71
C ASP A 305 3.08 17.27 -19.49
N ARG A 306 1.91 17.64 -18.95
CA ARG A 306 1.82 18.44 -17.72
C ARG A 306 2.47 17.76 -16.52
N ILE A 307 2.37 16.43 -16.41
CA ILE A 307 3.03 15.66 -15.34
C ILE A 307 4.55 15.65 -15.54
N GLU A 308 5.02 15.51 -16.78
CA GLU A 308 6.45 15.59 -17.11
C GLU A 308 7.03 16.98 -16.81
N GLU A 309 6.29 18.06 -17.13
CA GLU A 309 6.66 19.45 -16.78
C GLU A 309 6.81 19.66 -15.26
N MET A 310 6.08 18.90 -14.45
CA MET A 310 6.21 18.90 -12.98
C MET A 310 7.43 18.11 -12.47
N GLY A 311 8.20 17.48 -13.36
CA GLY A 311 9.33 16.61 -13.02
C GLY A 311 8.96 15.14 -12.87
N GLY A 312 7.86 14.71 -13.48
CA GLY A 312 7.40 13.31 -13.49
C GLY A 312 6.40 12.97 -12.39
N MET A 313 5.91 11.74 -12.43
CA MET A 313 4.78 11.29 -11.60
C MET A 313 5.10 11.31 -10.10
N ALA A 314 6.33 10.96 -9.71
CA ALA A 314 6.75 11.04 -8.32
C ALA A 314 6.63 12.49 -7.76
N LYS A 315 7.05 13.49 -8.53
CA LYS A 315 6.93 14.91 -8.15
C LYS A 315 5.48 15.40 -8.21
N ALA A 316 4.69 14.92 -9.16
CA ALA A 316 3.26 15.21 -9.20
C ALA A 316 2.53 14.70 -7.95
N ILE A 317 2.88 13.50 -7.46
CA ILE A 317 2.33 12.92 -6.21
C ILE A 317 2.77 13.74 -4.99
N GLU A 318 4.05 14.12 -4.88
CA GLU A 318 4.53 15.01 -3.80
C GLU A 318 3.76 16.34 -3.79
N ALA A 319 3.46 16.89 -4.97
CA ALA A 319 2.67 18.10 -5.14
C ALA A 319 1.15 17.87 -5.01
N GLN A 320 0.69 16.66 -4.69
CA GLN A 320 -0.73 16.29 -4.58
C GLN A 320 -1.55 16.63 -5.83
N PHE A 321 -0.93 16.59 -7.01
CA PHE A 321 -1.60 16.97 -8.26
C PHE A 321 -2.62 15.93 -8.72
N PRO A 322 -2.28 14.63 -8.85
CA PRO A 322 -3.25 13.61 -9.24
C PRO A 322 -4.46 13.56 -8.28
N GLN A 323 -4.21 13.62 -6.96
CA GLN A 323 -5.24 13.64 -5.91
C GLN A 323 -6.28 14.74 -6.17
N ARG A 324 -5.82 16.00 -6.29
CA ARG A 324 -6.70 17.15 -6.49
C ARG A 324 -7.47 17.09 -7.80
N GLU A 325 -6.86 16.55 -8.86
CA GLU A 325 -7.52 16.39 -10.15
C GLU A 325 -8.62 15.32 -10.11
N ILE A 326 -8.40 14.23 -9.36
CA ILE A 326 -9.40 13.17 -9.12
C ILE A 326 -10.55 13.71 -8.25
N GLU A 327 -10.22 14.35 -7.12
CA GLU A 327 -11.22 14.94 -6.22
C GLU A 327 -12.11 15.97 -6.92
N ARG A 328 -11.52 16.82 -7.77
CA ARG A 328 -12.29 17.78 -8.57
C ARG A 328 -13.24 17.08 -9.55
N SER A 329 -12.76 16.06 -10.27
CA SER A 329 -13.58 15.26 -11.19
C SER A 329 -14.72 14.53 -10.46
N ALA A 330 -14.42 13.97 -9.29
CA ALA A 330 -15.41 13.31 -8.44
C ALA A 330 -16.50 14.28 -7.97
N TYR A 331 -16.09 15.48 -7.52
CA TYR A 331 -17.01 16.53 -7.10
C TYR A 331 -17.92 17.00 -8.25
N GLU A 332 -17.35 17.26 -9.43
CA GLU A 332 -18.10 17.65 -10.62
C GLU A 332 -19.11 16.57 -11.04
N TYR A 333 -18.72 15.30 -11.00
CA TYR A 333 -19.62 14.18 -11.28
C TYR A 333 -20.77 14.12 -10.28
N GLN A 334 -20.47 14.13 -8.98
CA GLN A 334 -21.48 14.04 -7.92
C GLN A 334 -22.45 15.23 -7.99
N LYS A 335 -21.93 16.44 -8.20
CA LYS A 335 -22.75 17.64 -8.41
C LYS A 335 -23.67 17.48 -9.62
N GLY A 336 -23.17 16.97 -10.75
CA GLY A 336 -24.00 16.71 -11.94
C GLY A 336 -25.09 15.66 -11.71
N VAL A 337 -24.87 14.68 -10.82
CA VAL A 337 -25.90 13.72 -10.41
C VAL A 337 -26.99 14.38 -9.56
N GLU A 338 -26.60 15.25 -8.62
CA GLU A 338 -27.52 15.98 -7.73
C GLU A 338 -28.32 17.06 -8.46
N GLU A 339 -27.72 17.72 -9.45
CA GLU A 339 -28.37 18.70 -10.33
C GLU A 339 -29.17 18.04 -11.48
N GLU A 340 -29.25 16.70 -11.49
CA GLU A 340 -29.94 15.87 -12.50
C GLU A 340 -29.41 16.03 -13.95
N GLU A 341 -28.23 16.64 -14.13
CA GLU A 341 -27.52 16.70 -15.42
C GLU A 341 -27.00 15.32 -15.84
N ILE A 342 -26.63 14.49 -14.87
CA ILE A 342 -26.23 13.10 -15.04
C ILE A 342 -27.33 12.20 -14.49
N THR A 343 -27.99 11.47 -15.38
CA THR A 343 -29.05 10.52 -14.99
C THR A 343 -28.46 9.22 -14.44
N VAL A 344 -28.90 8.82 -13.24
CA VAL A 344 -28.65 7.52 -12.62
C VAL A 344 -29.98 6.80 -12.38
N VAL A 345 -30.30 5.84 -13.24
CA VAL A 345 -31.56 5.07 -13.20
C VAL A 345 -31.70 4.33 -11.86
N GLY A 346 -32.85 4.53 -11.21
CA GLY A 346 -33.16 3.98 -9.89
C GLY A 346 -32.66 4.82 -8.71
N VAL A 347 -31.94 5.92 -8.98
CA VAL A 347 -31.41 6.83 -7.94
C VAL A 347 -32.02 8.22 -8.05
N ASN A 348 -31.77 8.94 -9.15
CA ASN A 348 -32.36 10.28 -9.38
C ASN A 348 -33.46 10.27 -10.45
N LYS A 349 -33.61 9.17 -11.20
CA LYS A 349 -34.67 9.02 -12.21
C LYS A 349 -35.23 7.61 -12.22
N TYR A 350 -36.54 7.49 -12.44
CA TYR A 350 -37.28 6.21 -12.39
C TYR A 350 -37.14 5.51 -11.04
N THR A 351 -37.29 6.30 -9.97
CA THR A 351 -37.18 5.83 -8.58
C THR A 351 -38.46 5.13 -8.14
N ASP A 352 -38.31 3.97 -7.50
CA ASP A 352 -39.40 3.26 -6.82
C ASP A 352 -39.15 3.18 -5.31
N ALA A 353 -40.15 2.75 -4.54
CA ALA A 353 -39.97 2.39 -3.14
C ALA A 353 -38.93 1.25 -3.03
N THR A 354 -37.75 1.56 -2.48
CA THR A 354 -36.67 0.58 -2.36
C THR A 354 -36.99 -0.42 -1.25
N ALA A 355 -37.20 -1.69 -1.62
CA ALA A 355 -37.34 -2.78 -0.65
C ALA A 355 -36.01 -3.06 0.06
N ALA A 356 -36.06 -3.47 1.32
CA ALA A 356 -34.87 -3.96 2.02
C ALA A 356 -34.35 -5.24 1.34
N HIS A 357 -33.04 -5.31 1.10
CA HIS A 357 -32.42 -6.48 0.49
C HIS A 357 -32.13 -7.56 1.54
N ALA A 358 -32.70 -8.75 1.33
CA ALA A 358 -32.35 -9.95 2.09
C ALA A 358 -31.15 -10.66 1.45
N GLY A 359 -30.41 -11.46 2.22
CA GLY A 359 -29.33 -12.31 1.68
C GLY A 359 -27.98 -11.63 1.45
N VAL A 360 -27.80 -10.40 1.95
CA VAL A 360 -26.51 -9.68 1.93
C VAL A 360 -25.45 -10.50 2.67
N PHE A 361 -24.25 -10.64 2.08
CA PHE A 361 -23.16 -11.38 2.68
C PHE A 361 -22.71 -10.72 3.99
N ARG A 362 -22.48 -11.54 5.02
CA ARG A 362 -21.96 -11.08 6.31
C ARG A 362 -20.78 -11.92 6.73
N VAL A 363 -19.71 -11.24 7.11
CA VAL A 363 -18.52 -11.88 7.68
C VAL A 363 -18.84 -12.32 9.10
N ASP A 364 -18.50 -13.57 9.42
CA ASP A 364 -18.59 -14.11 10.77
C ASP A 364 -17.53 -13.45 11.68
N PRO A 365 -17.92 -12.68 12.71
CA PRO A 365 -16.98 -11.99 13.60
C PRO A 365 -16.00 -12.92 14.31
N ALA A 366 -16.34 -14.20 14.48
CA ALA A 366 -15.45 -15.20 15.08
C ALA A 366 -14.19 -15.47 14.24
N ILE A 367 -14.11 -14.97 12.99
CA ILE A 367 -12.89 -15.06 12.17
C ILE A 367 -11.67 -14.45 12.86
N GLN A 368 -11.84 -13.34 13.58
CA GLN A 368 -10.73 -12.68 14.27
C GLN A 368 -10.14 -13.58 15.36
N GLU A 369 -10.99 -14.13 16.23
CA GLU A 369 -10.55 -15.05 17.29
C GLU A 369 -9.94 -16.32 16.69
N ARG A 370 -10.51 -16.84 15.60
CA ARG A 370 -9.96 -18.02 14.91
C ARG A 370 -8.56 -17.74 14.34
N GLN A 371 -8.33 -16.59 13.72
CA GLN A 371 -7.01 -16.23 13.18
C GLN A 371 -6.00 -15.96 14.29
N ALA A 372 -6.38 -15.24 15.34
CA ALA A 372 -5.50 -15.03 16.50
C ALA A 372 -5.03 -16.35 17.11
N LYS A 373 -5.94 -17.33 17.28
CA LYS A 373 -5.58 -18.69 17.76
C LYS A 373 -4.70 -19.47 16.79
N LYS A 374 -4.76 -19.21 15.49
CA LYS A 374 -3.80 -19.82 14.53
C LYS A 374 -2.43 -19.19 14.67
N LEU A 375 -2.35 -17.87 14.81
CA LEU A 375 -1.10 -17.14 15.03
C LEU A 375 -0.42 -17.55 16.33
N GLU A 376 -1.16 -17.68 17.42
CA GLU A 376 -0.64 -18.17 18.70
C GLU A 376 0.01 -19.55 18.56
N ARG A 377 -0.68 -20.50 17.89
CA ARG A 377 -0.14 -21.84 17.60
C ARG A 377 1.08 -21.79 16.69
N PHE A 378 1.05 -20.96 15.66
CA PHE A 378 2.18 -20.77 14.74
C PHE A 378 3.43 -20.29 15.50
N ARG A 379 3.29 -19.26 16.35
CA ARG A 379 4.36 -18.71 17.21
C ARG A 379 4.83 -19.71 18.28
N ALA A 380 3.95 -20.60 18.75
CA ALA A 380 4.31 -21.71 19.64
C ALA A 380 5.04 -22.88 18.93
N GLY A 381 5.22 -22.81 17.61
CA GLY A 381 5.91 -23.84 16.82
C GLY A 381 5.01 -24.99 16.36
N ASP A 382 3.70 -24.90 16.56
CA ASP A 382 2.69 -25.86 16.09
C ASP A 382 2.17 -25.45 14.71
N HIS A 383 3.05 -25.55 13.71
CA HIS A 383 2.76 -25.23 12.31
C HIS A 383 3.09 -26.41 11.39
N ARG A 384 2.42 -26.48 10.22
CA ARG A 384 2.72 -27.56 9.26
C ARG A 384 4.10 -27.33 8.68
N ARG A 385 4.99 -28.32 8.83
CA ARG A 385 6.30 -28.31 8.17
C ARG A 385 6.14 -28.80 6.73
N GLY A 386 6.51 -27.96 5.76
CA GLY A 386 6.59 -28.36 4.36
C GLY A 386 7.81 -29.22 4.08
N GLN A 387 7.76 -30.06 3.04
CA GLN A 387 8.93 -30.87 2.62
C GLN A 387 10.12 -29.98 2.19
N GLY A 388 9.86 -28.73 1.77
CA GLY A 388 10.88 -27.74 1.38
C GLY A 388 11.72 -27.19 2.54
N GLU A 389 11.22 -27.20 3.78
CA GLU A 389 11.97 -26.71 4.95
C GLU A 389 13.21 -27.58 5.27
N LEU A 390 13.20 -28.85 4.85
CA LEU A 390 14.34 -29.76 5.00
C LEU A 390 15.49 -29.44 4.02
N HIS A 391 15.20 -28.88 2.84
CA HIS A 391 16.24 -28.40 1.91
C HIS A 391 16.78 -27.02 2.31
N ALA A 392 15.95 -26.19 2.95
CA ALA A 392 16.35 -24.86 3.40
C ALA A 392 17.51 -24.85 4.41
N ARG A 393 17.75 -25.97 5.14
CA ARG A 393 18.87 -26.10 6.09
C ARG A 393 20.25 -26.31 5.44
N ARG A 394 20.34 -26.68 4.15
CA ARG A 394 21.62 -27.07 3.52
C ARG A 394 22.42 -25.95 2.86
N ASP A 395 21.77 -24.86 2.45
CA ASP A 395 22.44 -23.74 1.77
C ASP A 395 22.46 -22.49 2.66
N ARG A 396 23.48 -22.36 3.52
CA ARG A 396 23.74 -21.15 4.33
C ARG A 396 24.81 -20.22 3.73
N GLU A 397 25.38 -20.54 2.58
CA GLU A 397 26.47 -19.77 1.98
C GLU A 397 26.29 -19.66 0.47
N SER A 398 25.72 -18.56 -0.01
CA SER A 398 26.04 -17.99 -1.33
C SER A 398 25.41 -16.61 -1.50
N ASP A 399 26.26 -15.64 -1.84
CA ASP A 399 25.94 -14.26 -2.21
C ASP A 399 24.90 -14.18 -3.35
N GLY A 400 23.91 -13.30 -3.18
CA GLY A 400 22.94 -12.94 -4.22
C GLY A 400 21.73 -12.21 -3.66
N ILE A 401 21.21 -11.21 -4.40
CA ILE A 401 19.96 -10.48 -4.10
C ILE A 401 18.77 -11.43 -4.34
N GLY A 402 18.65 -12.46 -3.50
CA GLY A 402 17.61 -13.49 -3.60
C GLY A 402 16.39 -13.14 -2.76
N LEU A 403 15.27 -13.84 -3.01
CA LEU A 403 14.05 -13.82 -2.20
C LEU A 403 14.32 -14.03 -0.69
N ARG A 404 15.43 -14.68 -0.33
CA ARG A 404 15.90 -14.77 1.06
C ARG A 404 16.44 -13.47 1.64
N ALA A 405 17.04 -12.58 0.86
CA ALA A 405 17.41 -11.23 1.33
C ALA A 405 16.17 -10.34 1.48
N ILE A 406 15.15 -10.57 0.65
CA ILE A 406 13.80 -10.00 0.82
C ILE A 406 13.21 -10.59 2.12
N LEU A 407 13.00 -11.89 2.24
CA LEU A 407 12.46 -12.54 3.43
C LEU A 407 13.28 -12.37 4.72
N ALA A 408 14.61 -12.29 4.67
CA ALA A 408 15.46 -12.05 5.86
C ALA A 408 15.42 -10.59 6.32
N ARG A 409 15.02 -9.66 5.44
CA ARG A 409 14.61 -8.30 5.83
C ARG A 409 13.14 -8.24 6.27
N PHE A 410 12.36 -9.29 6.01
CA PHE A 410 10.91 -9.38 6.21
C PHE A 410 10.55 -10.65 7.02
N ALA A 411 11.29 -10.95 8.09
CA ALA A 411 11.14 -12.19 8.87
C ALA A 411 9.66 -12.52 9.12
N LEU A 412 9.29 -13.78 8.82
CA LEU A 412 7.95 -14.32 8.57
C LEU A 412 6.94 -14.18 9.72
N THR A 413 6.57 -12.94 10.03
CA THR A 413 5.22 -12.51 10.42
C THR A 413 4.97 -11.19 9.69
N THR A 414 3.73 -10.82 9.38
CA THR A 414 3.50 -9.52 8.73
C THR A 414 3.81 -8.35 9.66
N GLY A 415 4.12 -8.63 10.94
CA GLY A 415 4.51 -7.66 11.96
C GLY A 415 5.88 -7.86 12.62
N ASP A 416 6.87 -8.55 12.01
CA ASP A 416 8.18 -8.66 12.68
C ASP A 416 9.09 -7.45 12.40
N GLU A 417 9.73 -7.02 13.49
CA GLU A 417 10.32 -5.71 13.73
C GLU A 417 11.44 -5.39 12.72
N THR A 418 11.13 -4.63 11.67
CA THR A 418 12.16 -3.99 10.84
C THR A 418 12.83 -2.86 11.62
N MET A 419 14.01 -2.42 11.17
CA MET A 419 14.84 -1.33 11.72
C MET A 419 14.10 -0.05 12.17
N THR A 420 12.85 0.15 11.77
CA THR A 420 11.93 1.20 12.24
C THR A 420 11.46 1.05 13.69
N ASP A 421 11.60 -0.12 14.33
CA ASP A 421 11.12 -0.37 15.71
C ASP A 421 12.10 0.03 16.82
N ARG A 422 13.16 0.78 16.48
CA ARG A 422 14.12 1.27 17.49
C ARG A 422 13.54 2.31 18.42
N LEU A 423 12.65 3.16 17.89
CA LEU A 423 12.06 4.30 18.59
C LEU A 423 10.57 4.29 18.29
N GLU A 424 9.73 4.13 19.31
CA GLU A 424 8.27 4.07 19.12
C GLU A 424 7.67 5.45 18.90
N LYS A 425 8.02 6.39 19.77
CA LYS A 425 7.55 7.77 19.74
C LYS A 425 8.46 8.70 20.52
N LEU A 426 8.33 10.00 20.30
CA LEU A 426 8.88 11.01 21.19
C LEU A 426 8.10 10.96 22.51
N ALA A 427 8.78 10.65 23.60
CA ALA A 427 8.18 10.57 24.94
C ALA A 427 8.03 11.98 25.54
N HIS A 428 9.14 12.71 25.60
CA HIS A 428 9.19 14.07 26.11
C HIS A 428 10.33 14.88 25.50
N ILE A 429 10.18 16.21 25.61
CA ILE A 429 11.22 17.19 25.33
C ILE A 429 11.67 17.80 26.66
N GLY A 430 12.93 17.59 27.02
CA GLY A 430 13.53 18.19 28.20
C GLY A 430 13.99 19.62 27.92
N ILE A 431 13.51 20.59 28.69
CA ILE A 431 13.89 22.00 28.59
C ILE A 431 14.53 22.44 29.90
N ALA A 432 15.80 22.86 29.83
CA ALA A 432 16.50 23.45 30.96
C ALA A 432 16.02 24.88 31.21
N VAL A 433 15.64 25.18 32.45
CA VAL A 433 15.13 26.48 32.88
C VAL A 433 15.87 26.98 34.12
N GLU A 434 15.99 28.30 34.25
CA GLU A 434 16.65 28.93 35.41
C GLU A 434 15.74 28.88 36.65
N ASN A 435 14.43 29.08 36.46
CA ASN A 435 13.44 29.07 37.52
C ASN A 435 12.20 28.26 37.09
N LEU A 436 11.90 27.20 37.86
CA LEU A 436 10.80 26.29 37.55
C LEU A 436 9.43 26.93 37.75
N ASP A 437 9.28 27.84 38.72
CA ASP A 437 8.01 28.49 39.01
C ASP A 437 7.66 29.53 37.94
N GLU A 438 8.64 30.27 37.45
CA GLU A 438 8.47 31.19 36.32
C GLU A 438 8.15 30.43 35.03
N ALA A 439 8.88 29.34 34.75
CA ALA A 439 8.61 28.50 33.60
C ALA A 439 7.22 27.86 33.68
N LYS A 440 6.79 27.41 34.87
CA LYS A 440 5.43 26.88 35.07
C LYS A 440 4.38 27.93 34.76
N SER A 441 4.57 29.18 35.20
CA SER A 441 3.60 30.24 34.89
C SER A 441 3.56 30.57 33.39
N LEU A 442 4.71 30.56 32.71
CA LEU A 442 4.75 30.73 31.26
C LEU A 442 4.04 29.59 30.53
N PHE A 443 4.45 28.34 30.75
CA PHE A 443 3.94 27.20 29.99
C PHE A 443 2.51 26.80 30.40
N GLY A 444 2.19 26.90 31.70
CA GLY A 444 0.87 26.61 32.23
C GLY A 444 -0.11 27.77 32.05
N ASP A 445 0.13 28.88 32.75
CA ASP A 445 -0.86 29.96 32.84
C ASP A 445 -0.98 30.77 31.55
N THR A 446 0.13 30.98 30.84
CA THR A 446 0.15 31.81 29.62
C THR A 446 -0.11 30.99 28.36
N LEU A 447 0.55 29.84 28.21
CA LEU A 447 0.43 28.98 27.03
C LEU A 447 -0.66 27.90 27.16
N GLY A 448 -1.23 27.70 28.35
CA GLY A 448 -2.38 26.82 28.57
C GLY A 448 -2.07 25.33 28.67
N LEU A 449 -0.80 24.94 28.91
CA LEU A 449 -0.45 23.52 29.05
C LEU A 449 -0.83 22.97 30.43
N VAL A 450 -1.23 21.70 30.47
CA VAL A 450 -1.69 21.06 31.71
C VAL A 450 -0.50 20.57 32.52
N PHE A 451 -0.38 21.05 33.76
CA PHE A 451 0.67 20.64 34.67
C PHE A 451 0.33 19.31 35.36
N GLU A 452 1.17 18.29 35.16
CA GLU A 452 0.92 16.94 35.72
C GLU A 452 1.56 16.75 37.10
N GLY A 453 2.72 17.35 37.36
CA GLY A 453 3.40 17.15 38.64
C GLY A 453 4.82 17.73 38.70
N ARG A 454 5.36 17.79 39.92
CA ARG A 454 6.74 18.21 40.24
C ARG A 454 7.43 17.12 41.03
N LYS A 455 8.70 16.85 40.73
CA LYS A 455 9.52 15.88 41.46
C LYS A 455 10.91 16.44 41.72
N ALA A 456 11.31 16.43 43.00
CA ALA A 456 12.69 16.72 43.39
C ALA A 456 13.54 15.44 43.28
N LEU A 457 14.72 15.56 42.70
CA LEU A 457 15.72 14.50 42.57
C LEU A 457 17.04 14.96 43.21
N PRO A 458 17.13 14.97 44.56
CA PRO A 458 18.25 15.58 45.30
C PRO A 458 19.61 14.96 44.96
N ASP A 459 19.65 13.64 44.74
CA ASP A 459 20.86 12.91 44.37
C ASP A 459 21.42 13.38 43.03
N ARG A 460 20.56 13.87 42.13
CA ARG A 460 20.92 14.37 40.80
C ARG A 460 21.10 15.88 40.75
N GLY A 461 20.84 16.59 41.85
CA GLY A 461 20.90 18.05 41.91
C GLY A 461 19.90 18.70 40.94
N LEU A 462 18.72 18.07 40.81
CA LEU A 462 17.74 18.38 39.78
C LEU A 462 16.34 18.43 40.39
N GLU A 463 15.52 19.33 39.87
CA GLU A 463 14.08 19.35 40.11
C GLU A 463 13.37 19.41 38.76
N VAL A 464 12.36 18.56 38.60
CA VAL A 464 11.66 18.41 37.32
C VAL A 464 10.17 18.68 37.47
N ALA A 465 9.56 19.21 36.40
CA ALA A 465 8.12 19.34 36.27
C ALA A 465 7.65 18.86 34.90
N PHE A 466 6.48 18.21 34.87
CA PHE A 466 5.92 17.62 33.67
C PHE A 466 4.68 18.38 33.22
N LEU A 467 4.60 18.66 31.92
CA LEU A 467 3.42 19.25 31.29
C LEU A 467 2.95 18.37 30.12
N ASP A 468 1.65 18.12 30.08
CA ASP A 468 1.01 17.37 29.00
C ASP A 468 0.69 18.27 27.81
N THR A 469 0.98 17.77 26.61
CA THR A 469 0.64 18.41 25.33
C THR A 469 -0.32 17.56 24.49
N GLY A 470 -0.84 16.46 25.05
CA GLY A 470 -1.75 15.49 24.44
C GLY A 470 -1.03 14.31 23.78
N ASN A 471 0.02 14.60 22.98
CA ASN A 471 0.73 13.57 22.19
C ASN A 471 2.16 13.29 22.67
N THR A 472 2.78 14.24 23.38
CA THR A 472 4.13 14.18 23.98
C THR A 472 4.13 14.98 25.28
N LYS A 473 5.17 14.89 26.10
CA LYS A 473 5.32 15.75 27.29
C LYS A 473 6.40 16.81 27.12
N ILE A 474 6.29 17.90 27.88
CA ILE A 474 7.41 18.81 28.16
C ILE A 474 7.90 18.52 29.58
N GLU A 475 9.19 18.24 29.70
CA GLU A 475 9.86 18.09 30.99
C GLU A 475 10.70 19.35 31.25
N LEU A 476 10.28 20.18 32.21
CA LEU A 476 11.05 21.34 32.65
C LEU A 476 12.09 20.91 33.68
N LEU A 477 13.34 21.28 33.46
CA LEU A 477 14.50 20.86 34.23
C LEU A 477 15.14 22.08 34.91
N ALA A 478 15.02 22.17 36.23
CA ALA A 478 15.69 23.21 37.04
C ALA A 478 16.83 22.60 37.85
N SER A 479 18.02 23.19 37.73
CA SER A 479 19.16 22.74 38.51
C SER A 479 19.07 23.23 39.95
N THR A 480 19.31 22.35 40.93
CA THR A 480 19.40 22.74 42.35
C THR A 480 20.84 22.91 42.84
N ARG A 481 21.84 22.58 41.99
CA ARG A 481 23.28 22.80 42.22
C ARG A 481 23.99 23.17 40.91
N GLU A 482 24.99 24.05 40.96
CA GLU A 482 25.71 24.49 39.75
C GLU A 482 26.48 23.35 39.05
N ASP A 483 26.95 22.36 39.82
CA ASP A 483 27.74 21.23 39.33
C ASP A 483 26.90 20.08 38.73
N SER A 484 25.58 20.23 38.65
CA SER A 484 24.72 19.22 38.02
C SER A 484 24.87 19.20 36.49
N ALA A 485 24.37 18.15 35.83
CA ALA A 485 24.39 18.08 34.36
C ALA A 485 23.60 19.25 33.72
N VAL A 486 22.45 19.59 34.31
CA VAL A 486 21.61 20.70 33.86
C VAL A 486 22.23 22.05 34.24
N GLY A 487 22.87 22.16 35.41
CA GLY A 487 23.60 23.35 35.85
C GLY A 487 24.73 23.72 34.87
N ARG A 488 25.56 22.75 34.49
CA ARG A 488 26.60 22.94 33.46
C ARG A 488 26.02 23.27 32.08
N PHE A 489 24.84 22.73 31.74
CA PHE A 489 24.18 23.07 30.48
C PHE A 489 23.73 24.54 30.49
N LEU A 490 23.07 24.99 31.56
CA LEU A 490 22.60 26.36 31.72
C LEU A 490 23.77 27.35 31.70
N GLU A 491 24.87 27.07 32.40
CA GLU A 491 26.06 27.92 32.38
C GLU A 491 26.65 28.06 30.96
N LYS A 492 26.69 26.95 30.21
CA LYS A 492 27.36 26.91 28.90
C LYS A 492 26.48 27.41 27.74
N LYS A 493 25.17 27.19 27.81
CA LYS A 493 24.24 27.39 26.70
C LYS A 493 23.03 28.26 27.02
N GLY A 494 22.82 28.61 28.29
CA GLY A 494 21.60 29.26 28.77
C GLY A 494 20.38 28.31 28.82
N PRO A 495 19.21 28.82 29.21
CA PRO A 495 17.96 28.06 29.18
C PRO A 495 17.57 27.67 27.74
N GLY A 496 17.02 26.46 27.57
CA GLY A 496 16.67 25.92 26.26
C GLY A 496 16.53 24.40 26.22
N ILE A 497 16.34 23.84 25.02
CA ILE A 497 16.16 22.40 24.83
C ILE A 497 17.42 21.66 25.26
N HIS A 498 17.28 20.84 26.30
CA HIS A 498 18.36 20.04 26.87
C HIS A 498 18.47 18.70 26.16
N HIS A 499 17.36 17.97 26.00
CA HIS A 499 17.37 16.63 25.40
C HIS A 499 16.03 16.28 24.71
N LEU A 500 16.06 15.28 23.84
CA LEU A 500 14.89 14.62 23.27
C LEU A 500 14.83 13.19 23.78
N CYS A 501 13.70 12.78 24.35
CA CYS A 501 13.51 11.41 24.83
C CYS A 501 12.63 10.61 23.86
N PHE A 502 13.07 9.40 23.52
CA PHE A 502 12.30 8.46 22.71
C PHE A 502 11.99 7.18 23.46
N LYS A 503 10.74 6.72 23.35
CA LYS A 503 10.31 5.43 23.90
C LYS A 503 10.89 4.27 23.09
N VAL A 504 11.30 3.22 23.79
CA VAL A 504 11.83 1.98 23.21
C VAL A 504 11.26 0.76 23.95
N LYS A 505 10.99 -0.33 23.23
CA LYS A 505 10.47 -1.57 23.84
C LYS A 505 11.49 -2.32 24.71
N ASN A 506 12.76 -2.24 24.33
CA ASN A 506 13.85 -2.94 25.03
C ASN A 506 15.13 -2.13 24.97
N ILE A 507 15.38 -1.36 26.02
CA ILE A 507 16.47 -0.37 26.06
C ILE A 507 17.85 -1.05 25.99
N ARG A 508 18.02 -2.21 26.63
CA ARG A 508 19.29 -2.94 26.61
C ARG A 508 19.63 -3.46 25.21
N ARG A 509 18.63 -3.94 24.47
CA ARG A 509 18.79 -4.36 23.06
C ARG A 509 19.17 -3.14 22.20
N VAL A 510 18.40 -2.06 22.30
CA VAL A 510 18.61 -0.84 21.51
C VAL A 510 19.98 -0.22 21.79
N MET A 511 20.41 -0.15 23.06
CA MET A 511 21.76 0.31 23.42
C MET A 511 22.86 -0.50 22.73
N ARG A 512 22.78 -1.84 22.76
CA ARG A 512 23.77 -2.69 22.07
C ARG A 512 23.80 -2.43 20.57
N GLU A 513 22.64 -2.36 19.92
CA GLU A 513 22.56 -2.10 18.48
C GLU A 513 23.09 -0.72 18.08
N LEU A 514 22.86 0.30 18.90
CA LEU A 514 23.37 1.65 18.66
C LEU A 514 24.89 1.71 18.84
N ALA A 515 25.42 1.00 19.83
CA ALA A 515 26.86 0.85 20.02
C ALA A 515 27.51 0.11 18.84
N ASP A 516 26.90 -0.98 18.36
CA ASP A 516 27.35 -1.75 17.19
C ASP A 516 27.31 -0.91 15.90
N ALA A 517 26.34 0.01 15.79
CA ALA A 517 26.25 1.00 14.72
C ALA A 517 27.25 2.17 14.86
N GLY A 518 28.12 2.15 15.89
CA GLY A 518 29.15 3.16 16.11
C GLY A 518 28.67 4.44 16.80
N LEU A 519 27.45 4.47 17.34
CA LEU A 519 26.98 5.60 18.14
C LEU A 519 27.58 5.52 19.55
N ARG A 520 28.01 6.68 20.05
CA ARG A 520 28.59 6.79 21.38
C ARG A 520 27.48 6.92 22.42
N LEU A 521 27.34 5.91 23.26
CA LEU A 521 26.52 5.97 24.47
C LEU A 521 27.23 6.75 25.58
N ILE A 522 26.47 7.44 26.43
CA ILE A 522 26.95 8.03 27.69
C ILE A 522 26.91 6.97 28.78
N ASP A 523 25.82 6.24 28.87
CA ASP A 523 25.62 5.20 29.87
C ASP A 523 26.06 3.83 29.32
N ALA A 524 26.78 3.06 30.15
CA ALA A 524 27.19 1.69 29.80
C ALA A 524 26.05 0.67 30.03
N GLU A 525 25.16 0.94 30.98
CA GLU A 525 23.96 0.18 31.30
C GLU A 525 22.82 1.17 31.59
N PRO A 526 21.55 0.82 31.31
CA PRO A 526 20.42 1.69 31.62
C PRO A 526 20.26 1.91 33.12
N ARG A 527 19.72 3.05 33.50
CA ARG A 527 19.50 3.50 34.90
C ARG A 527 18.08 4.00 35.09
N GLU A 528 17.60 4.11 36.32
CA GLU A 528 16.22 4.59 36.58
C GLU A 528 16.05 6.08 36.22
N GLY A 529 14.95 6.44 35.56
CA GLY A 529 14.57 7.78 35.12
C GLY A 529 13.76 8.55 36.16
N ALA A 530 13.35 9.79 35.84
CA ALA A 530 12.56 10.61 36.76
C ALA A 530 11.14 10.05 36.98
N GLU A 531 10.55 9.40 35.98
CA GLU A 531 9.23 8.76 36.07
C GLU A 531 9.30 7.28 36.50
N GLY A 532 10.50 6.75 36.83
CA GLY A 532 10.69 5.36 37.31
C GLY A 532 10.96 4.32 36.22
N HIS A 533 10.94 4.72 34.95
CA HIS A 533 11.32 3.89 33.80
C HIS A 533 12.84 3.73 33.68
N LEU A 534 13.30 2.73 32.93
CA LEU A 534 14.73 2.60 32.61
C LEU A 534 15.11 3.57 31.49
N VAL A 535 16.17 4.35 31.70
CA VAL A 535 16.67 5.35 30.76
C VAL A 535 18.17 5.21 30.45
N ALA A 536 18.57 5.66 29.27
CA ALA A 536 19.97 5.72 28.83
C ALA A 536 20.18 6.86 27.84
N PHE A 537 21.36 7.48 27.86
CA PHE A 537 21.67 8.65 27.05
C PHE A 537 22.69 8.37 25.95
N LEU A 538 22.47 8.97 24.77
CA LEU A 538 23.43 9.03 23.68
C LEU A 538 24.22 10.33 23.72
N HIS A 539 25.51 10.25 23.40
CA HIS A 539 26.38 11.41 23.43
C HIS A 539 26.07 12.35 22.24
N PRO A 540 25.91 13.68 22.44
CA PRO A 540 25.57 14.64 21.40
C PRO A 540 26.45 14.62 20.13
N LYS A 541 27.70 14.15 20.27
CA LYS A 541 28.63 13.95 19.14
C LYS A 541 28.14 12.93 18.10
N SER A 542 27.30 11.97 18.50
CA SER A 542 26.73 10.96 17.62
C SER A 542 25.36 11.34 17.09
N THR A 543 24.80 12.46 17.55
CA THR A 543 23.39 12.84 17.37
C THR A 543 23.28 14.32 17.00
N SER A 544 24.16 14.78 16.12
CA SER A 544 24.16 16.13 15.54
C SER A 544 24.09 17.28 16.56
N GLY A 545 24.68 17.09 17.74
CA GLY A 545 24.74 18.10 18.81
C GLY A 545 23.55 18.08 19.78
N VAL A 546 22.58 17.19 19.60
CA VAL A 546 21.40 17.03 20.46
C VAL A 546 21.62 15.88 21.43
N LEU A 547 21.34 16.07 22.71
CA LEU A 547 21.35 14.97 23.68
C LEU A 547 20.09 14.13 23.46
N ILE A 548 20.25 12.82 23.24
CA ILE A 548 19.12 11.90 23.08
C ILE A 548 19.04 11.01 24.33
N GLU A 549 17.86 10.92 24.91
CA GLU A 549 17.47 9.97 25.94
C GLU A 549 16.64 8.84 25.31
N LEU A 550 16.86 7.62 25.76
CA LEU A 550 16.02 6.46 25.48
C LEU A 550 15.32 6.09 26.77
N GLU A 551 14.05 5.75 26.69
CA GLU A 551 13.22 5.32 27.83
C GLU A 551 12.50 4.01 27.50
N GLU A 552 12.66 3.00 28.36
CA GLU A 552 11.95 1.72 28.23
C GLU A 552 10.49 1.86 28.66
N GLU A 553 9.56 1.36 27.82
CA GLU A 553 8.11 1.45 28.07
C GLU A 553 7.65 0.91 29.43
#